data_AF-A0A353A021-F1
#
_entry.id   AF-A0A353A021-F1
#
_cell.length_a   1.000
_cell.length_b   1.000
_cell.length_c   1.000
_cell.angle_alpha   90.00
_cell.angle_beta   90.00
_cell.angle_gamma   90.00
#
_symmetry.space_group_name_H-M   'P 1'
#
loop_
_entity.id
_entity.type
_entity.pdbx_description
1 polymer ?
#
loop_
_entity_poly.entity_id
_entity_poly.type
_entity_poly.pdbx_seq_one_letter_code
_entity_poly.pdbx_strand_id
1 'polypeptide(L)'
;FKGVKILSTRYASTDGLDIVNSQQCAFLNTFIRANDDAIAIKGLDSRAPAECPPTRNLTFCGMQLWNDCNCAMGIGAENHCSLYENIRFMNSSILFSYDDPDYHEALDERAALAICCIHGTYFRNISYENIDVYHCERLIAAGFQPSFWFGFLPGDQSTPGGMSNIRYVNVQSYSNSGSNIANQIHIYGWQREGTPSKSVDGVLLDRVCIEGKPVTSASDPHLVLGPNVVNMTFK
;
A
#
# COMPACT_ATOMS: atom_id res chain seq x y z
N PHE A 1 -7.58 8.64 17.54
CA PHE A 1 -8.95 8.11 17.35
C PHE A 1 -9.03 6.70 17.90
N LYS A 2 -10.07 6.35 18.67
CA LYS A 2 -10.19 5.03 19.29
C LYS A 2 -11.64 4.53 19.25
N GLY A 3 -11.86 3.26 18.89
CA GLY A 3 -13.18 2.62 18.95
C GLY A 3 -14.17 3.12 17.90
N VAL A 4 -13.66 3.65 16.78
CA VAL A 4 -14.50 4.22 15.71
C VAL A 4 -15.02 3.10 14.81
N LYS A 5 -16.23 3.28 14.26
CA LYS A 5 -16.79 2.38 13.25
C LYS A 5 -17.24 3.23 12.06
N ILE A 6 -16.77 2.87 10.87
CA ILE A 6 -17.10 3.57 9.62
C ILE A 6 -17.74 2.55 8.68
N LEU A 7 -18.90 2.88 8.14
CA LEU A 7 -19.65 2.05 7.20
C LEU A 7 -20.08 2.91 6.02
N SER A 8 -19.40 2.70 4.90
CA SER A 8 -19.53 3.43 3.65
C SER A 8 -19.69 2.42 2.52
N THR A 9 -20.89 1.85 2.36
CA THR A 9 -21.10 0.70 1.45
C THR A 9 -21.50 1.10 0.03
N ARG A 10 -21.66 2.40 -0.25
CA ARG A 10 -22.16 2.87 -1.54
C ARG A 10 -21.00 2.95 -2.54
N TYR A 11 -21.07 2.15 -3.60
CA TYR A 11 -20.15 2.26 -4.73
C TYR A 11 -20.37 3.59 -5.48
N ALA A 12 -19.34 4.35 -5.89
CA ALA A 12 -17.89 4.25 -5.63
C ALA A 12 -17.38 5.51 -4.90
N SER A 13 -16.06 5.62 -4.66
CA SER A 13 -15.42 6.81 -4.05
C SER A 13 -15.89 7.08 -2.62
N THR A 14 -16.06 6.01 -1.84
CA THR A 14 -16.45 6.10 -0.44
C THR A 14 -15.37 5.51 0.46
N ASP A 15 -14.25 6.22 0.53
CA ASP A 15 -13.13 5.93 1.40
C ASP A 15 -13.57 5.85 2.86
N GLY A 16 -12.89 4.99 3.62
CA GLY A 16 -13.13 4.86 5.05
C GLY A 16 -12.48 5.98 5.84
N LEU A 17 -11.16 6.08 5.75
CA LEU A 17 -10.37 7.05 6.49
C LEU A 17 -9.30 7.67 5.57
N ASP A 18 -9.44 8.97 5.33
CA ASP A 18 -8.44 9.79 4.66
C ASP A 18 -7.47 10.44 5.67
N ILE A 19 -6.17 10.27 5.45
CA ILE A 19 -5.10 10.87 6.23
C ILE A 19 -4.27 11.72 5.27
N VAL A 20 -4.54 13.01 5.22
CA VAL A 20 -3.94 13.94 4.26
C VAL A 20 -2.90 14.81 4.96
N ASN A 21 -1.65 14.77 4.50
CA ASN A 21 -0.52 15.59 5.00
C ASN A 21 -0.45 15.70 6.54
N SER A 22 -0.80 14.61 7.22
CA SER A 22 -1.02 14.60 8.67
C SER A 22 0.17 13.98 9.42
N GLN A 23 0.35 14.41 10.67
CA GLN A 23 1.47 13.97 11.49
C GLN A 23 0.99 13.58 12.89
N GLN A 24 1.70 12.64 13.52
CA GLN A 24 1.52 12.29 14.93
C GLN A 24 0.09 11.82 15.26
N CYS A 25 -0.45 10.94 14.42
CA CYS A 25 -1.81 10.42 14.57
C CYS A 25 -1.79 8.93 14.97
N ALA A 26 -2.72 8.56 15.83
CA ALA A 26 -2.96 7.16 16.19
C ALA A 26 -4.43 6.78 16.03
N PHE A 27 -4.68 5.65 15.39
CA PHE A 27 -5.99 5.07 15.13
C PHE A 27 -6.02 3.67 15.74
N LEU A 28 -6.91 3.48 16.72
CA LEU A 28 -6.89 2.32 17.60
C LEU A 28 -8.26 1.63 17.63
N ASN A 29 -8.29 0.32 17.41
CA ASN A 29 -9.47 -0.52 17.59
C ASN A 29 -10.66 -0.02 16.74
N THR A 30 -10.44 0.14 15.45
CA THR A 30 -11.42 0.71 14.52
C THR A 30 -11.89 -0.36 13.53
N PHE A 31 -13.19 -0.35 13.24
CA PHE A 31 -13.77 -1.14 12.15
C PHE A 31 -14.11 -0.23 10.98
N ILE A 32 -13.70 -0.61 9.77
CA ILE A 32 -13.99 0.14 8.55
C ILE A 32 -14.55 -0.81 7.50
N ARG A 33 -15.73 -0.47 6.99
CA ARG A 33 -16.31 -1.03 5.78
C ARG A 33 -16.43 0.10 4.76
N ALA A 34 -15.65 0.04 3.68
CA ALA A 34 -15.60 1.07 2.64
C ALA A 34 -15.87 0.46 1.26
N ASN A 35 -16.31 1.28 0.31
CA ASN A 35 -16.47 0.91 -1.10
C ASN A 35 -15.53 1.76 -1.97
N ASP A 36 -14.29 1.86 -1.47
CA ASP A 36 -13.04 2.40 -2.02
C ASP A 36 -11.96 2.11 -0.96
N ASP A 37 -10.89 2.88 -0.89
CA ASP A 37 -9.83 2.73 0.12
C ASP A 37 -10.38 2.66 1.55
N ALA A 38 -10.07 1.59 2.31
CA ALA A 38 -10.47 1.53 3.72
C ALA A 38 -9.62 2.50 4.57
N ILE A 39 -8.32 2.54 4.32
CA ILE A 39 -7.40 3.55 4.84
C ILE A 39 -6.64 4.13 3.66
N ALA A 40 -6.74 5.43 3.44
CA ALA A 40 -6.02 6.15 2.40
C ALA A 40 -5.09 7.19 3.03
N ILE A 41 -3.78 7.01 2.88
CA ILE A 41 -2.76 7.95 3.35
C ILE A 41 -2.25 8.76 2.16
N LYS A 42 -2.65 10.04 2.09
CA LYS A 42 -2.51 10.89 0.91
C LYS A 42 -1.68 12.14 1.17
N GLY A 43 -1.22 12.75 0.09
CA GLY A 43 -0.61 14.06 0.04
C GLY A 43 -1.34 14.92 -0.99
N LEU A 44 -2.05 15.95 -0.52
CA LEU A 44 -2.81 16.87 -1.35
C LEU A 44 -2.30 18.29 -1.12
N ASP A 45 -1.67 18.85 -2.15
CA ASP A 45 -1.17 20.22 -2.19
C ASP A 45 -1.02 20.63 -3.66
N SER A 46 -0.87 21.94 -3.93
CA SER A 46 -0.62 22.44 -5.29
C SER A 46 0.86 22.60 -5.61
N ARG A 47 1.75 22.50 -4.61
CA ARG A 47 3.20 22.69 -4.77
C ARG A 47 3.89 21.40 -5.22
N ALA A 48 5.16 21.50 -5.60
CA ALA A 48 6.00 20.33 -5.84
C ALA A 48 6.12 19.48 -4.56
N PRO A 49 6.21 18.14 -4.66
CA PRO A 49 6.25 17.25 -3.49
C PRO A 49 7.25 17.69 -2.39
N ALA A 50 8.46 18.09 -2.77
CA ALA A 50 9.51 18.51 -1.84
C ALA A 50 9.15 19.74 -0.96
N GLU A 51 8.18 20.56 -1.39
CA GLU A 51 7.73 21.76 -0.68
C GLU A 51 6.48 21.51 0.18
N CYS A 52 5.88 20.33 0.05
CA CYS A 52 4.65 19.96 0.73
C CYS A 52 4.93 19.48 2.17
N PRO A 53 3.99 19.62 3.11
CA PRO A 53 4.15 19.05 4.44
C PRO A 53 4.32 17.52 4.39
N PRO A 54 5.15 16.94 5.27
CA PRO A 54 5.32 15.49 5.32
C PRO A 54 4.11 14.81 5.99
N THR A 55 3.91 13.54 5.65
CA THR A 55 2.96 12.64 6.30
C THR A 55 3.73 11.63 7.12
N ARG A 56 3.74 11.74 8.45
CA ARG A 56 4.65 10.93 9.27
C ARG A 56 4.19 10.68 10.69
N ASN A 57 4.79 9.66 11.32
CA ASN A 57 4.48 9.25 12.69
C ASN A 57 3.00 8.87 12.82
N LEU A 58 2.58 7.91 11.99
CA LEU A 58 1.21 7.40 11.96
C LEU A 58 1.18 6.00 12.54
N THR A 59 0.19 5.72 13.37
CA THR A 59 0.00 4.40 13.99
C THR A 59 -1.43 3.93 13.80
N PHE A 60 -1.58 2.74 13.23
CA PHE A 60 -2.84 2.03 13.06
C PHE A 60 -2.72 0.71 13.82
N CYS A 61 -3.56 0.48 14.81
CA CYS A 61 -3.47 -0.73 15.64
C CYS A 61 -4.85 -1.28 15.97
N GLY A 62 -5.05 -2.60 15.83
CA GLY A 62 -6.35 -3.21 16.09
C GLY A 62 -7.40 -2.86 15.03
N MET A 63 -6.99 -2.71 13.77
CA MET A 63 -7.92 -2.39 12.68
C MET A 63 -8.64 -3.65 12.20
N GLN A 64 -9.91 -3.51 11.84
CA GLN A 64 -10.67 -4.53 11.10
C GLN A 64 -11.22 -3.88 9.84
N LEU A 65 -10.73 -4.31 8.68
CA LEU A 65 -10.95 -3.63 7.42
C LEU A 65 -11.72 -4.50 6.43
N TRP A 66 -12.60 -3.86 5.67
CA TRP A 66 -13.30 -4.43 4.53
C TRP A 66 -13.44 -3.35 3.46
N ASN A 67 -12.78 -3.53 2.32
CA ASN A 67 -12.97 -2.72 1.12
C ASN A 67 -13.44 -3.59 -0.07
N ASP A 68 -14.41 -3.09 -0.86
CA ASP A 68 -14.84 -3.76 -2.10
C ASP A 68 -14.18 -3.17 -3.37
N CYS A 69 -13.38 -2.12 -3.21
CA CYS A 69 -12.63 -1.48 -4.28
C CYS A 69 -11.31 -0.94 -3.71
N ASN A 70 -10.31 -0.77 -4.57
CA ASN A 70 -9.03 -0.11 -4.28
C ASN A 70 -8.20 -0.81 -3.19
N CYS A 71 -7.76 -0.13 -2.12
CA CYS A 71 -6.82 -0.70 -1.15
C CYS A 71 -7.40 -0.82 0.27
N ALA A 72 -7.03 -1.87 1.01
CA ALA A 72 -7.37 -1.92 2.43
C ALA A 72 -6.49 -0.95 3.24
N MET A 73 -5.17 -1.00 3.03
CA MET A 73 -4.19 -0.11 3.63
C MET A 73 -3.38 0.56 2.52
N GLY A 74 -3.91 1.64 1.97
CA GLY A 74 -3.32 2.40 0.87
C GLY A 74 -2.46 3.58 1.34
N ILE A 75 -1.27 3.70 0.76
CA ILE A 75 -0.41 4.88 0.88
C ILE A 75 -0.13 5.42 -0.51
N GLY A 76 -0.45 6.69 -0.73
CA GLY A 76 -0.16 7.41 -1.96
C GLY A 76 -1.35 7.49 -2.90
N ALA A 77 -1.13 7.19 -4.19
CA ALA A 77 -1.95 7.63 -5.34
C ALA A 77 -2.03 9.16 -5.47
N GLU A 78 -2.15 9.92 -4.39
CA GLU A 78 -1.87 11.35 -4.36
C GLU A 78 -0.65 11.61 -3.48
N ASN A 79 0.44 12.09 -4.09
CA ASN A 79 1.76 12.18 -3.46
C ASN A 79 2.35 13.60 -3.39
N HIS A 80 1.51 14.62 -3.30
CA HIS A 80 1.97 15.98 -2.98
C HIS A 80 2.32 16.07 -1.48
N CYS A 81 3.45 15.44 -1.15
CA CYS A 81 3.98 15.24 0.19
C CYS A 81 5.50 15.10 0.09
N SER A 82 6.25 15.78 0.96
CA SER A 82 7.72 15.74 0.89
C SER A 82 8.32 14.42 1.37
N LEU A 83 7.60 13.70 2.22
CA LEU A 83 8.06 12.45 2.82
C LEU A 83 6.90 11.70 3.50
N TYR A 84 6.77 10.41 3.21
CA TYR A 84 6.00 9.46 4.02
C TYR A 84 6.95 8.71 4.94
N GLU A 85 6.84 8.89 6.26
CA GLU A 85 7.82 8.29 7.19
C GLU A 85 7.22 7.80 8.51
N ASN A 86 7.74 6.68 9.02
CA ASN A 86 7.35 6.13 10.33
C ASN A 86 5.83 5.90 10.41
N ILE A 87 5.34 5.07 9.49
CA ILE A 87 3.94 4.67 9.38
C ILE A 87 3.87 3.20 9.75
N ARG A 88 3.02 2.87 10.72
CA ARG A 88 2.97 1.53 11.31
C ARG A 88 1.55 1.01 11.35
N PHE A 89 1.33 -0.15 10.75
CA PHE A 89 0.11 -0.95 10.86
C PHE A 89 0.40 -2.16 11.73
N MET A 90 -0.37 -2.38 12.78
CA MET A 90 -0.08 -3.40 13.79
C MET A 90 -1.33 -4.17 14.21
N ASN A 91 -1.21 -5.47 14.45
CA ASN A 91 -2.23 -6.30 15.10
C ASN A 91 -3.62 -6.08 14.49
N SER A 92 -3.73 -6.23 13.17
CA SER A 92 -4.91 -5.82 12.42
C SER A 92 -5.34 -6.91 11.45
N SER A 93 -6.61 -6.90 11.07
CA SER A 93 -7.19 -7.88 10.17
C SER A 93 -7.87 -7.20 8.97
N ILE A 94 -7.59 -7.70 7.79
CA ILE A 94 -8.29 -7.38 6.54
C ILE A 94 -9.25 -8.55 6.29
N LEU A 95 -10.52 -8.32 6.56
CA LEU A 95 -11.58 -9.32 6.41
C LEU A 95 -11.86 -9.58 4.93
N PHE A 96 -11.81 -8.53 4.12
CA PHE A 96 -12.00 -8.60 2.67
C PHE A 96 -11.34 -7.41 2.00
N SER A 97 -10.53 -7.65 0.97
CA SER A 97 -10.01 -6.60 0.08
C SER A 97 -10.25 -7.02 -1.36
N TYR A 98 -10.96 -6.18 -2.09
CA TYR A 98 -11.18 -6.38 -3.51
C TYR A 98 -10.77 -5.13 -4.26
N ASP A 99 -9.92 -5.27 -5.27
CA ASP A 99 -9.23 -4.12 -5.85
C ASP A 99 -10.11 -3.41 -6.90
N ASP A 100 -10.89 -4.15 -7.69
CA ASP A 100 -11.89 -3.64 -8.64
C ASP A 100 -12.85 -4.76 -9.12
N PRO A 101 -14.19 -4.56 -9.16
CA PRO A 101 -15.19 -5.56 -9.55
C PRO A 101 -14.92 -6.24 -10.90
N ASP A 102 -14.42 -5.49 -11.88
CA ASP A 102 -14.43 -5.88 -13.28
C ASP A 102 -13.02 -6.01 -13.87
N TYR A 103 -12.05 -5.29 -13.30
CA TYR A 103 -10.72 -5.07 -13.88
C TYR A 103 -9.55 -5.28 -12.91
N HIS A 104 -9.75 -6.00 -11.80
CA HIS A 104 -8.70 -6.21 -10.78
C HIS A 104 -7.37 -6.74 -11.35
N GLU A 105 -7.40 -7.60 -12.39
CA GLU A 105 -6.18 -8.12 -13.03
C GLU A 105 -5.43 -7.10 -13.91
N ALA A 106 -6.09 -5.99 -14.29
CA ALA A 106 -5.51 -4.95 -15.15
C ALA A 106 -4.90 -3.78 -14.36
N LEU A 107 -5.03 -3.79 -13.04
CA LEU A 107 -4.57 -2.74 -12.13
C LEU A 107 -3.47 -3.33 -11.23
N ASP A 108 -2.24 -2.86 -11.40
CA ASP A 108 -1.04 -3.37 -10.72
C ASP A 108 -0.59 -2.50 -9.54
N GLU A 109 -1.30 -1.39 -9.33
CA GLU A 109 -1.06 -0.40 -8.29
C GLU A 109 -1.93 -0.56 -7.04
N ARG A 110 -2.89 -1.49 -7.07
CA ARG A 110 -3.84 -1.78 -5.98
C ARG A 110 -3.51 -3.10 -5.27
N ALA A 111 -3.74 -3.14 -3.97
CA ALA A 111 -3.59 -4.33 -3.14
C ALA A 111 -4.22 -4.13 -1.75
N ALA A 112 -4.33 -5.22 -0.99
CA ALA A 112 -4.63 -5.16 0.43
C ALA A 112 -3.62 -4.26 1.19
N LEU A 113 -2.32 -4.41 0.91
CA LEU A 113 -1.24 -3.59 1.48
C LEU A 113 -0.53 -2.83 0.36
N ALA A 114 -0.86 -1.55 0.16
CA ALA A 114 -0.43 -0.81 -1.01
C ALA A 114 0.42 0.43 -0.69
N ILE A 115 1.47 0.65 -1.48
CA ILE A 115 2.22 1.90 -1.58
C ILE A 115 2.31 2.27 -3.07
N CYS A 116 1.49 3.23 -3.51
CA CYS A 116 1.47 3.71 -4.89
C CYS A 116 2.05 5.13 -4.97
N CYS A 117 3.18 5.29 -5.67
CA CYS A 117 3.79 6.59 -5.89
C CYS A 117 3.61 7.04 -7.34
N ILE A 118 2.74 8.01 -7.62
CA ILE A 118 2.62 8.62 -8.94
C ILE A 118 3.31 9.99 -9.06
N HIS A 119 3.55 10.70 -7.95
CA HIS A 119 4.42 11.89 -7.93
C HIS A 119 5.70 11.60 -7.16
N GLY A 120 6.87 11.79 -7.78
CA GLY A 120 8.15 11.38 -7.22
C GLY A 120 8.38 11.96 -5.82
N THR A 121 8.43 11.09 -4.82
CA THR A 121 8.71 11.44 -3.42
C THR A 121 9.31 10.25 -2.65
N TYR A 122 9.57 10.44 -1.36
CA TYR A 122 10.21 9.45 -0.50
C TYR A 122 9.25 8.74 0.46
N PHE A 123 9.46 7.44 0.63
CA PHE A 123 8.77 6.58 1.58
C PHE A 123 9.81 5.87 2.44
N ARG A 124 9.72 6.00 3.77
CA ARG A 124 10.76 5.47 4.67
C ARG A 124 10.16 4.87 5.93
N ASN A 125 10.72 3.77 6.41
CA ASN A 125 10.36 3.21 7.72
C ASN A 125 8.86 2.92 7.83
N ILE A 126 8.33 2.12 6.91
CA ILE A 126 6.93 1.73 6.89
C ILE A 126 6.84 0.26 7.29
N SER A 127 5.98 -0.06 8.27
CA SER A 127 5.84 -1.43 8.76
C SER A 127 4.39 -1.91 8.82
N TYR A 128 4.22 -3.17 8.45
CA TYR A 128 3.01 -3.97 8.59
C TYR A 128 3.36 -5.15 9.49
N GLU A 129 2.84 -5.18 10.72
CA GLU A 129 3.25 -6.10 11.78
C GLU A 129 2.05 -6.85 12.36
N ASN A 130 2.05 -8.19 12.33
CA ASN A 130 0.93 -9.03 12.79
C ASN A 130 -0.36 -8.68 12.04
N ILE A 131 -0.38 -8.93 10.74
CA ILE A 131 -1.51 -8.61 9.86
C ILE A 131 -2.11 -9.90 9.30
N ASP A 132 -3.41 -10.07 9.54
CA ASP A 132 -4.19 -11.19 9.03
C ASP A 132 -5.02 -10.73 7.84
N VAL A 133 -4.87 -11.38 6.69
CA VAL A 133 -5.60 -11.07 5.44
C VAL A 133 -6.42 -12.28 5.05
N TYR A 134 -7.74 -12.19 5.25
CA TYR A 134 -8.63 -13.32 5.02
C TYR A 134 -8.94 -13.51 3.54
N HIS A 135 -9.17 -12.41 2.81
CA HIS A 135 -9.44 -12.40 1.38
C HIS A 135 -8.79 -11.18 0.74
N CYS A 136 -8.02 -11.40 -0.33
CA CYS A 136 -7.51 -10.33 -1.19
C CYS A 136 -7.36 -10.82 -2.63
N GLU A 137 -7.43 -9.90 -3.59
CA GLU A 137 -6.92 -10.15 -4.94
C GLU A 137 -5.40 -10.10 -4.90
N ARG A 138 -4.81 -8.91 -4.72
CA ARG A 138 -3.37 -8.77 -4.49
C ARG A 138 -3.06 -8.53 -3.02
N LEU A 139 -2.04 -9.21 -2.50
CA LEU A 139 -1.64 -9.06 -1.09
C LEU A 139 -0.82 -7.78 -0.87
N ILE A 140 0.21 -7.57 -1.69
CA ILE A 140 1.13 -6.42 -1.57
C ILE A 140 1.36 -5.80 -2.94
N ALA A 141 1.27 -4.47 -3.01
CA ALA A 141 1.75 -3.68 -4.15
C ALA A 141 2.59 -2.52 -3.62
N ALA A 142 3.84 -2.37 -4.09
CA ALA A 142 4.67 -1.23 -3.70
C ALA A 142 5.55 -0.76 -4.85
N GLY A 143 5.32 0.46 -5.35
CA GLY A 143 6.15 0.97 -6.41
C GLY A 143 5.76 2.35 -6.95
N PHE A 144 6.32 2.65 -8.13
CA PHE A 144 6.20 3.94 -8.80
C PHE A 144 5.46 3.80 -10.12
N GLN A 145 4.41 4.57 -10.30
CA GLN A 145 3.52 4.48 -11.45
C GLN A 145 3.51 5.79 -12.26
N PRO A 146 3.28 5.75 -13.59
CA PRO A 146 3.12 6.95 -14.39
C PRO A 146 1.77 7.64 -14.15
N SER A 147 0.78 6.89 -13.66
CA SER A 147 -0.57 7.34 -13.41
C SER A 147 -1.31 6.33 -12.52
N PHE A 148 -2.48 6.69 -12.03
CA PHE A 148 -3.38 5.84 -11.25
C PHE A 148 -4.75 5.74 -11.93
N TRP A 149 -5.45 4.62 -11.74
CA TRP A 149 -6.82 4.37 -12.23
C TRP A 149 -6.97 4.61 -13.74
N PHE A 150 -6.47 3.67 -14.54
CA PHE A 150 -6.54 3.70 -16.02
C PHE A 150 -6.02 5.00 -16.66
N GLY A 151 -5.10 5.70 -15.99
CA GLY A 151 -4.54 6.95 -16.50
C GLY A 151 -5.35 8.20 -16.16
N PHE A 152 -6.47 8.08 -15.44
CA PHE A 152 -7.32 9.23 -15.10
C PHE A 152 -6.62 10.21 -14.16
N LEU A 153 -5.78 9.69 -13.25
CA LEU A 153 -4.91 10.49 -12.40
C LEU A 153 -3.48 10.42 -12.94
N PRO A 154 -3.03 11.40 -13.74
CA PRO A 154 -1.66 11.44 -14.23
C PRO A 154 -0.68 11.68 -13.06
N GLY A 155 0.48 11.06 -13.13
CA GLY A 155 1.60 11.26 -12.22
C GLY A 155 2.69 12.14 -12.81
N ASP A 156 3.61 12.60 -11.94
CA ASP A 156 4.85 13.26 -12.31
C ASP A 156 6.05 12.62 -11.60
N GLN A 157 6.82 11.84 -12.36
CA GLN A 157 8.03 11.18 -11.89
C GLN A 157 9.31 11.99 -12.14
N SER A 158 9.21 13.26 -12.56
CA SER A 158 10.37 14.12 -12.81
C SER A 158 11.12 14.52 -11.54
N THR A 159 10.45 14.48 -10.38
CA THR A 159 11.04 14.79 -9.08
C THR A 159 11.80 13.59 -8.47
N PRO A 160 12.78 13.84 -7.57
CA PRO A 160 13.46 12.78 -6.84
C PRO A 160 12.50 11.94 -5.98
N GLY A 161 12.82 10.66 -5.77
CA GLY A 161 12.03 9.78 -4.91
C GLY A 161 12.72 8.44 -4.64
N GLY A 162 12.10 7.64 -3.78
CA GLY A 162 12.64 6.33 -3.39
C GLY A 162 11.87 5.73 -2.21
N MET A 163 11.82 4.41 -2.12
CA MET A 163 11.25 3.70 -0.99
C MET A 163 12.37 2.99 -0.24
N SER A 164 12.41 3.12 1.10
CA SER A 164 13.38 2.38 1.89
C SER A 164 12.87 1.89 3.24
N ASN A 165 13.43 0.75 3.68
CA ASN A 165 13.08 0.11 4.95
C ASN A 165 11.56 -0.14 5.08
N ILE A 166 11.04 -0.95 4.16
CA ILE A 166 9.63 -1.38 4.14
C ILE A 166 9.55 -2.79 4.70
N ARG A 167 8.75 -3.00 5.73
CA ARG A 167 8.78 -4.23 6.52
C ARG A 167 7.40 -4.87 6.61
N TYR A 168 7.33 -6.13 6.24
CA TYR A 168 6.17 -6.99 6.41
C TYR A 168 6.58 -8.10 7.39
N VAL A 169 6.05 -8.05 8.61
CA VAL A 169 6.45 -8.92 9.71
C VAL A 169 5.22 -9.66 10.23
N ASN A 170 5.24 -10.99 10.15
CA ASN A 170 4.11 -11.83 10.53
C ASN A 170 2.81 -11.43 9.80
N VAL A 171 2.85 -11.48 8.46
CA VAL A 171 1.67 -11.23 7.61
C VAL A 171 1.16 -12.58 7.10
N GLN A 172 -0.12 -12.87 7.35
CA GLN A 172 -0.75 -14.13 6.97
C GLN A 172 -1.86 -13.84 5.95
N SER A 173 -1.78 -14.40 4.74
CA SER A 173 -2.89 -14.41 3.79
C SER A 173 -3.50 -15.80 3.70
N TYR A 174 -4.81 -15.92 3.87
CA TYR A 174 -5.46 -17.21 4.10
C TYR A 174 -6.15 -17.81 2.87
N SER A 175 -6.75 -16.99 2.01
CA SER A 175 -7.57 -17.46 0.90
C SER A 175 -6.96 -17.11 -0.45
N ASN A 176 -7.21 -17.97 -1.44
CA ASN A 176 -6.94 -17.70 -2.84
C ASN A 176 -8.23 -17.22 -3.52
N SER A 177 -8.19 -16.08 -4.22
CA SER A 177 -9.36 -15.59 -4.98
C SER A 177 -9.62 -16.39 -6.26
N GLY A 178 -8.62 -17.13 -6.75
CA GLY A 178 -8.65 -17.85 -8.02
C GLY A 178 -8.25 -17.00 -9.23
N SER A 179 -7.97 -15.70 -9.05
CA SER A 179 -7.49 -14.83 -10.11
C SER A 179 -6.01 -15.04 -10.41
N ASN A 180 -5.55 -14.49 -11.54
CA ASN A 180 -4.13 -14.55 -11.94
C ASN A 180 -3.20 -13.76 -11.02
N ILE A 181 -3.75 -12.88 -10.18
CA ILE A 181 -2.99 -12.03 -9.25
C ILE A 181 -3.24 -12.41 -7.79
N ALA A 182 -3.97 -13.50 -7.54
CA ALA A 182 -4.31 -13.98 -6.21
C ALA A 182 -3.08 -14.03 -5.30
N ASN A 183 -3.12 -13.30 -4.19
CA ASN A 183 -2.04 -13.17 -3.19
C ASN A 183 -0.70 -12.66 -3.73
N GLN A 184 -0.67 -12.06 -4.91
CA GLN A 184 0.57 -11.56 -5.50
C GLN A 184 1.23 -10.51 -4.60
N ILE A 185 2.56 -10.54 -4.57
CA ILE A 185 3.42 -9.52 -3.99
C ILE A 185 4.14 -8.86 -5.16
N HIS A 186 3.70 -7.66 -5.54
CA HIS A 186 4.27 -6.90 -6.65
C HIS A 186 5.07 -5.71 -6.13
N ILE A 187 6.39 -5.72 -6.35
CA ILE A 187 7.28 -4.65 -5.87
C ILE A 187 8.16 -4.18 -7.02
N TYR A 188 8.20 -2.87 -7.29
CA TYR A 188 8.89 -2.33 -8.46
C TYR A 188 9.37 -0.90 -8.22
N GLY A 189 10.60 -0.62 -8.62
CA GLY A 189 11.16 0.72 -8.69
C GLY A 189 10.76 1.44 -9.98
N TRP A 190 11.41 2.58 -10.25
CA TRP A 190 11.20 3.40 -11.44
C TRP A 190 12.47 3.51 -12.27
N GLN A 191 12.35 3.32 -13.58
CA GLN A 191 13.39 3.62 -14.55
C GLN A 191 12.76 4.09 -15.87
N ARG A 192 12.96 5.37 -16.21
CA ARG A 192 12.51 5.94 -17.47
C ARG A 192 13.43 7.08 -17.87
N GLU A 193 13.81 7.12 -19.14
CA GLU A 193 14.61 8.21 -19.70
C GLU A 193 13.95 9.57 -19.43
N GLY A 194 14.75 10.59 -19.13
CA GLY A 194 14.27 11.94 -18.80
C GLY A 194 13.71 12.10 -17.38
N THR A 195 13.77 11.06 -16.54
CA THR A 195 13.36 11.13 -15.13
C THR A 195 14.41 10.51 -14.21
N PRO A 196 14.51 10.92 -12.93
CA PRO A 196 15.38 10.25 -11.96
C PRO A 196 14.94 8.80 -11.72
N SER A 197 15.88 7.86 -11.78
CA SER A 197 15.67 6.48 -11.32
C SER A 197 15.30 6.46 -9.84
N LYS A 198 14.40 5.56 -9.45
CA LYS A 198 13.93 5.40 -8.06
C LYS A 198 14.01 3.94 -7.68
N SER A 199 14.60 3.67 -6.52
CA SER A 199 14.73 2.31 -5.99
C SER A 199 13.69 2.02 -4.92
N VAL A 200 13.42 0.72 -4.75
CA VAL A 200 12.83 0.16 -3.53
C VAL A 200 13.92 -0.62 -2.82
N ASP A 201 14.44 -0.08 -1.72
CA ASP A 201 15.64 -0.54 -1.03
C ASP A 201 15.37 -1.04 0.39
N GLY A 202 15.72 -2.28 0.69
CA GLY A 202 15.59 -2.82 2.04
C GLY A 202 14.15 -3.20 2.36
N VAL A 203 13.58 -4.10 1.55
CA VAL A 203 12.31 -4.75 1.84
C VAL A 203 12.55 -5.99 2.72
N LEU A 204 11.84 -6.11 3.83
CA LEU A 204 11.85 -7.30 4.67
C LEU A 204 10.52 -8.02 4.59
N LEU A 205 10.55 -9.31 4.24
CA LEU A 205 9.47 -10.26 4.47
C LEU A 205 9.90 -11.21 5.61
N ASP A 206 9.40 -11.00 6.82
CA ASP A 206 9.70 -11.84 8.00
C ASP A 206 8.42 -12.58 8.42
N ARG A 207 8.42 -13.92 8.33
CA ARG A 207 7.24 -14.76 8.60
C ARG A 207 6.01 -14.34 7.80
N VAL A 208 6.19 -14.03 6.52
CA VAL A 208 5.07 -13.82 5.57
C VAL A 208 4.61 -15.17 5.05
N CYS A 209 3.30 -15.42 5.06
CA CYS A 209 2.72 -16.70 4.72
C CYS A 209 1.50 -16.50 3.81
N ILE A 210 1.42 -17.28 2.74
CA ILE A 210 0.31 -17.28 1.78
C ILE A 210 -0.25 -18.70 1.75
N GLU A 211 -1.54 -18.84 2.07
CA GLU A 211 -2.27 -20.12 2.09
C GLU A 211 -1.55 -21.19 2.94
N GLY A 212 -1.01 -20.77 4.09
CA GLY A 212 -0.27 -21.64 5.00
C GLY A 212 1.17 -21.97 4.55
N LYS A 213 1.64 -21.42 3.43
CA LYS A 213 3.00 -21.61 2.91
C LYS A 213 3.86 -20.36 3.14
N PRO A 214 5.05 -20.50 3.76
CA PRO A 214 5.92 -19.36 4.00
C PRO A 214 6.58 -18.86 2.71
N VAL A 215 6.63 -17.53 2.55
CA VAL A 215 7.39 -16.85 1.48
C VAL A 215 8.84 -16.73 1.93
N THR A 216 9.74 -17.51 1.34
CA THR A 216 11.12 -17.70 1.87
C THR A 216 12.23 -17.21 0.94
N SER A 217 11.91 -16.82 -0.29
CA SER A 217 12.91 -16.40 -1.27
C SER A 217 12.33 -15.54 -2.38
N ALA A 218 13.20 -14.89 -3.14
CA ALA A 218 12.82 -14.09 -4.29
C ALA A 218 12.27 -14.92 -5.48
N SER A 219 12.40 -16.25 -5.43
CA SER A 219 11.85 -17.18 -6.43
C SER A 219 10.46 -17.70 -6.06
N ASP A 220 9.84 -17.20 -5.00
CA ASP A 220 8.46 -17.55 -4.66
C ASP A 220 7.51 -17.22 -5.82
N PRO A 221 6.59 -18.12 -6.21
CA PRO A 221 5.70 -17.88 -7.34
C PRO A 221 4.74 -16.69 -7.17
N HIS A 222 4.48 -16.26 -5.94
CA HIS A 222 3.64 -15.07 -5.69
C HIS A 222 4.42 -13.76 -5.85
N LEU A 223 5.75 -13.81 -5.92
CA LEU A 223 6.59 -12.63 -5.94
C LEU A 223 6.88 -12.18 -7.38
N VAL A 224 6.45 -10.97 -7.71
CA VAL A 224 6.77 -10.30 -8.97
C VAL A 224 7.61 -9.08 -8.65
N LEU A 225 8.87 -9.09 -9.09
CA LEU A 225 9.82 -8.01 -8.86
C LEU A 225 10.09 -7.25 -10.15
N GLY A 226 9.85 -5.94 -10.11
CA GLY A 226 10.21 -5.02 -11.18
C GLY A 226 11.64 -4.48 -11.06
N PRO A 227 11.98 -3.45 -11.86
CA PRO A 227 13.32 -2.88 -11.87
C PRO A 227 13.68 -2.20 -10.53
N ASN A 228 14.97 -2.03 -10.26
CA ASN A 228 15.49 -1.23 -9.14
C ASN A 228 14.98 -1.63 -7.73
N VAL A 229 14.58 -2.88 -7.54
CA VAL A 229 14.35 -3.47 -6.22
C VAL A 229 15.66 -4.06 -5.70
N VAL A 230 16.12 -3.62 -4.53
CA VAL A 230 17.42 -3.99 -3.96
C VAL A 230 17.34 -4.31 -2.48
N ASN A 231 18.26 -5.14 -1.99
CA ASN A 231 18.39 -5.53 -0.58
C ASN A 231 17.11 -6.15 0.03
N MET A 232 16.40 -6.97 -0.74
CA MET A 232 15.25 -7.73 -0.24
C MET A 232 15.70 -8.88 0.65
N THR A 233 15.09 -9.01 1.83
CA THR A 233 15.43 -10.02 2.85
C THR A 233 14.21 -10.85 3.23
N PHE A 234 14.42 -12.15 3.44
CA PHE A 234 13.39 -13.11 3.85
C PHE A 234 13.81 -13.74 5.18
N LYS A 235 12.90 -13.85 6.15
CA LYS A 235 13.13 -14.40 7.49
C LYS A 235 11.98 -15.26 7.98
#